data_AF-A0A7C7YMJ7-F1
#
_entry.id   AF-A0A7C7YMJ7-F1
#
_cell.length_a   1.000
_cell.length_b   1.000
_cell.length_c   1.000
_cell.angle_alpha   90.00
_cell.angle_beta   90.00
_cell.angle_gamma   90.00
#
_symmetry.space_group_name_H-M   'P 1'
#
loop_
_entity.id
_entity.type
_entity.pdbx_description
1 polymer ?
#
loop_
_entity_poly.entity_id
_entity_poly.type
_entity_poly.pdbx_seq_one_letter_code
_entity_poly.pdbx_strand_id
1 'polypeptide(L)'
;MYSGPESSRLYALRRFVDVYPAIAKPDGHVRFNSKLWTTTFVLILYFGMTNVMIWGLSGTALDVFSGFRAIMAGASGTIMHLGIGPIVTGSIIMQLFAGAKIIRLDLQDSDDKALYQGVQKLLVLIMIPVESIPQTYGFLDPSGDLIANYGLGWANAVIVAQLFAGSYLVFLLDELVSKWGIGSGISLFIAAGVAQSTFVGTLSPLSTNGGAYTIQNPPAGTLPMIFYLFRTATNSELVANNGFEMMLLTHVNPIIALVSSVIVFIVVAYAESSKLELPLTHGKVRGQRGQYPIRLVYASNIPVILMAALLANINMFTLLFWSHPTLSKFPILGSNGWWSQSHLIGVFEPGQSSPSDGLAWYTSMVSGVGSWLLPILDQTGDIYGHSIWQILLHVVVYVTIMTLGSMVFAKFWIETTNMGAKDVAKQIERTGMQIPGFRKNPKVLEKILDRYIPPVTSFSGAFVGFLAAGADLLGTVGNATGTGLLLAVGIILRTYEQIQKEQAMEMHPMLRQFFGAE
;
A
#
# COMPACT_ATOMS: atom_id res chain seq x y z
N MET A 1 20.17 -23.19 -25.04
CA MET A 1 21.07 -22.44 -25.93
C MET A 1 20.52 -21.03 -26.09
N TYR A 2 21.22 -20.00 -25.62
CA TYR A 2 20.94 -18.62 -26.00
C TYR A 2 22.26 -18.02 -26.47
N SER A 3 22.40 -17.88 -27.78
CA SER A 3 23.48 -17.17 -28.45
C SER A 3 22.83 -16.02 -29.21
N GLY A 4 22.76 -14.86 -28.56
CA GLY A 4 22.30 -13.62 -29.15
C GLY A 4 23.14 -12.46 -28.59
N PRO A 5 23.56 -11.49 -29.41
CA PRO A 5 24.48 -10.42 -29.05
C PRO A 5 23.86 -9.29 -28.20
N GLU A 6 22.66 -9.47 -27.64
CA GLU A 6 21.93 -8.44 -26.88
C GLU A 6 21.88 -8.73 -25.37
N SER A 7 22.05 -7.66 -24.57
CA SER A 7 22.63 -7.66 -23.23
C SER A 7 21.75 -8.12 -22.05
N SER A 8 20.55 -8.67 -22.28
CA SER A 8 19.65 -9.06 -21.19
C SER A 8 18.79 -10.30 -21.48
N ARG A 9 18.67 -11.20 -20.49
CA ARG A 9 17.87 -12.45 -20.55
C ARG A 9 16.36 -12.20 -20.75
N LEU A 10 15.89 -10.96 -20.62
CA LEU A 10 14.47 -10.61 -20.77
C LEU A 10 14.02 -10.42 -22.22
N TYR A 11 14.94 -10.25 -23.17
CA TYR A 11 14.57 -10.19 -24.58
C TYR A 11 13.91 -11.49 -25.07
N ALA A 12 14.14 -12.63 -24.39
CA ALA A 12 13.43 -13.88 -24.62
C ALA A 12 11.90 -13.78 -24.38
N LEU A 13 11.45 -12.83 -23.55
CA LEU A 13 10.03 -12.61 -23.24
C LEU A 13 9.36 -11.59 -24.16
N ARG A 14 10.09 -10.94 -25.08
CA ARG A 14 9.57 -9.91 -26.00
C ARG A 14 8.34 -10.41 -26.78
N ARG A 15 8.36 -11.68 -27.22
CA ARG A 15 7.24 -12.31 -27.93
C ARG A 15 5.92 -12.34 -27.14
N PHE A 16 5.98 -12.40 -25.81
CA PHE A 16 4.79 -12.36 -24.95
C PHE A 16 4.37 -10.93 -24.61
N VAL A 17 5.31 -9.99 -24.60
CA VAL A 17 5.05 -8.56 -24.37
C VAL A 17 4.26 -7.94 -25.52
N ASP A 18 4.59 -8.30 -26.77
CA ASP A 18 3.97 -7.70 -27.97
C ASP A 18 2.53 -8.20 -28.25
N VAL A 19 2.09 -9.31 -27.64
CA VAL A 19 0.77 -9.93 -27.86
C VAL A 19 -0.27 -9.48 -26.84
N TYR A 20 0.14 -8.75 -25.80
CA TYR A 20 -0.72 -8.40 -24.67
C TYR A 20 -1.70 -7.25 -24.98
N PRO A 21 -2.99 -7.35 -24.56
CA PRO A 21 -3.95 -6.24 -24.69
C PRO A 21 -3.59 -5.08 -23.75
N ALA A 22 -2.85 -4.10 -24.26
CA ALA A 22 -2.55 -2.87 -23.55
C ALA A 22 -3.54 -1.75 -23.93
N ILE A 23 -3.92 -0.92 -22.95
CA ILE A 23 -4.72 0.28 -23.25
C ILE A 23 -3.91 1.22 -24.14
N ALA A 24 -4.45 1.67 -25.27
CA ALA A 24 -3.75 2.62 -26.13
C ALA A 24 -3.51 3.94 -25.37
N LYS A 25 -2.31 4.51 -25.52
CA LYS A 25 -2.06 5.89 -25.06
C LYS A 25 -2.86 6.84 -25.96
N PRO A 26 -3.39 7.95 -25.41
CA PRO A 26 -4.10 8.92 -26.24
C PRO A 26 -3.16 9.53 -27.29
N ASP A 27 -3.61 9.62 -28.54
CA ASP A 27 -2.84 10.18 -29.67
C ASP A 27 -2.60 11.69 -29.54
N GLY A 28 -3.28 12.36 -28.60
CA GLY A 28 -3.17 13.78 -28.35
C GLY A 28 -3.46 14.17 -26.91
N HIS A 29 -3.38 15.47 -26.62
CA HIS A 29 -3.64 15.99 -25.28
C HIS A 29 -5.12 15.81 -24.88
N VAL A 30 -5.34 15.06 -23.80
CA VAL A 30 -6.66 14.87 -23.20
C VAL A 30 -6.98 16.08 -22.31
N ARG A 31 -8.15 16.70 -22.53
CA ARG A 31 -8.64 17.82 -21.72
C ARG A 31 -8.78 17.41 -20.25
N PHE A 32 -8.50 18.33 -19.33
CA PHE A 32 -8.58 18.15 -17.88
C PHE A 32 -9.94 17.61 -17.45
N ASN A 33 -11.04 18.18 -17.96
CA ASN A 33 -12.38 17.69 -17.62
C ASN A 33 -12.59 16.22 -18.01
N SER A 34 -12.02 15.78 -19.14
CA SER A 34 -12.08 14.37 -19.56
C SER A 34 -11.20 13.48 -18.68
N LYS A 35 -10.03 13.95 -18.25
CA LYS A 35 -9.17 13.23 -17.30
C LYS A 35 -9.85 13.08 -15.95
N LEU A 36 -10.42 14.16 -15.44
CA LEU A 36 -11.15 14.19 -14.16
C LEU A 36 -12.38 13.28 -14.20
N TRP A 37 -13.16 13.30 -15.28
CA TRP A 37 -14.26 12.37 -15.48
C TRP A 37 -13.80 10.93 -15.54
N THR A 38 -12.70 10.63 -16.23
CA THR A 38 -12.13 9.28 -16.29
C THR A 38 -11.71 8.80 -14.90
N THR A 39 -10.99 9.62 -14.14
CA THR A 39 -10.60 9.32 -12.76
C THR A 39 -11.83 9.09 -11.86
N THR A 40 -12.85 9.93 -11.99
CA THR A 40 -14.10 9.82 -11.21
C THR A 40 -14.89 8.56 -11.57
N PHE A 41 -14.98 8.24 -12.85
CA PHE A 41 -15.65 7.04 -13.35
C PHE A 41 -14.97 5.77 -12.83
N VAL A 42 -13.63 5.73 -12.84
CA VAL A 42 -12.86 4.61 -12.29
C VAL A 42 -13.07 4.46 -10.78
N LEU A 43 -13.16 5.55 -10.02
CA LEU A 43 -13.52 5.51 -8.60
C LEU A 43 -14.91 4.92 -8.34
N ILE A 44 -15.90 5.28 -9.16
CA ILE A 44 -17.26 4.74 -9.04
C ILE A 44 -17.24 3.22 -9.28
N LEU A 45 -16.53 2.77 -10.32
CA LEU A 45 -16.37 1.34 -10.59
C LEU A 45 -15.65 0.62 -9.44
N TYR A 46 -14.58 1.20 -8.90
CA TYR A 46 -13.88 0.67 -7.74
C TYR A 46 -14.82 0.45 -6.56
N PHE A 47 -15.60 1.46 -6.16
CA PHE A 47 -16.56 1.32 -5.07
C PHE A 47 -17.66 0.29 -5.39
N GLY A 48 -18.14 0.23 -6.63
CA GLY A 48 -19.07 -0.81 -7.08
C GLY A 48 -18.50 -2.21 -6.88
N MET A 49 -17.26 -2.45 -7.32
CA MET A 49 -16.59 -3.75 -7.19
C MET A 49 -16.33 -4.15 -5.74
N THR A 50 -16.04 -3.19 -4.84
CA THR A 50 -15.87 -3.48 -3.40
C THR A 50 -17.16 -3.86 -2.68
N ASN A 51 -18.34 -3.74 -3.31
CA ASN A 51 -19.62 -4.12 -2.73
C ASN A 51 -20.22 -5.41 -3.35
N VAL A 52 -19.68 -5.86 -4.49
CA VAL A 52 -20.15 -7.09 -5.14
C VAL A 52 -19.45 -8.30 -4.53
N MET A 53 -20.20 -9.09 -3.75
CA MET A 53 -19.71 -10.35 -3.19
C MET A 53 -19.51 -11.41 -4.29
N ILE A 54 -18.47 -12.23 -4.11
CA ILE A 54 -18.18 -13.36 -5.00
C ILE A 54 -19.29 -14.39 -4.88
N TRP A 55 -19.74 -14.89 -6.03
CA TRP A 55 -20.75 -15.94 -6.03
C TRP A 55 -20.16 -17.27 -5.59
N GLY A 56 -20.81 -17.92 -4.62
CA GLY A 56 -20.46 -19.25 -4.18
C GLY A 56 -19.56 -19.31 -2.93
N LEU A 57 -19.29 -18.20 -2.25
CA LEU A 57 -18.61 -18.21 -0.95
C LEU A 57 -19.56 -18.63 0.19
N SER A 58 -19.05 -19.42 1.14
CA SER A 58 -19.65 -19.53 2.46
C SER A 58 -19.52 -18.19 3.19
N GLY A 59 -20.52 -17.77 3.95
CA GLY A 59 -20.52 -16.48 4.68
C GLY A 59 -19.47 -16.36 5.79
N THR A 60 -18.53 -17.29 5.87
CA THR A 60 -17.47 -17.44 6.89
C THR A 60 -16.07 -17.35 6.27
N ALA A 61 -15.85 -16.40 5.35
CA ALA A 61 -14.52 -16.15 4.81
C ALA A 61 -13.61 -15.54 5.89
N LEU A 62 -12.56 -16.25 6.29
CA LEU A 62 -11.53 -15.71 7.18
C LEU A 62 -10.71 -14.64 6.43
N ASP A 63 -10.71 -13.41 6.94
CA ASP A 63 -9.98 -12.30 6.31
C ASP A 63 -8.49 -12.28 6.74
N VAL A 64 -7.67 -13.01 5.97
CA VAL A 64 -6.20 -13.06 6.10
C VAL A 64 -5.54 -11.67 6.07
N PHE A 65 -6.17 -10.70 5.40
CA PHE A 65 -5.61 -9.36 5.19
C PHE A 65 -6.28 -8.29 6.02
N SER A 66 -7.04 -8.63 7.07
CA SER A 66 -7.77 -7.63 7.88
C SER A 66 -6.88 -6.45 8.30
N GLY A 67 -5.65 -6.70 8.74
CA GLY A 67 -4.66 -5.66 9.08
C GLY A 67 -4.02 -4.94 7.89
N PHE A 68 -4.02 -5.50 6.68
CA PHE A 68 -3.39 -4.89 5.49
C PHE A 68 -4.41 -4.39 4.45
N ARG A 69 -5.71 -4.56 4.73
CA ARG A 69 -6.80 -4.35 3.77
C ARG A 69 -6.87 -2.92 3.26
N ALA A 70 -6.65 -1.96 4.16
CA ALA A 70 -6.62 -0.53 3.85
C ALA A 70 -5.52 -0.18 2.82
N ILE A 71 -4.37 -0.85 2.89
CA ILE A 71 -3.22 -0.59 2.00
C ILE A 71 -3.36 -1.38 0.70
N MET A 72 -3.90 -2.60 0.76
CA MET A 72 -4.15 -3.42 -0.44
C MET A 72 -5.40 -2.99 -1.21
N ALA A 73 -6.12 -1.97 -0.74
CA ALA A 73 -7.31 -1.41 -1.38
C ALA A 73 -8.34 -2.48 -1.80
N GLY A 74 -8.44 -3.57 -1.03
CA GLY A 74 -9.34 -4.69 -1.31
C GLY A 74 -10.54 -4.71 -0.36
N ALA A 75 -11.46 -5.65 -0.57
CA ALA A 75 -12.54 -5.96 0.37
C ALA A 75 -12.78 -7.48 0.46
N SER A 76 -12.85 -8.02 1.67
CA SER A 76 -12.97 -9.47 1.87
C SER A 76 -14.28 -10.02 1.31
N GLY A 77 -14.24 -11.21 0.72
CA GLY A 77 -15.42 -11.84 0.09
C GLY A 77 -15.97 -11.16 -1.17
N THR A 78 -15.29 -10.14 -1.71
CA THR A 78 -15.75 -9.39 -2.90
C THR A 78 -14.88 -9.63 -4.13
N ILE A 79 -15.31 -9.15 -5.30
CA ILE A 79 -14.49 -9.18 -6.52
C ILE A 79 -13.12 -8.51 -6.30
N MET A 80 -13.03 -7.59 -5.34
CA MET A 80 -11.81 -6.90 -4.90
C MET A 80 -11.04 -7.63 -3.80
N HIS A 81 -11.20 -8.95 -3.62
CA HIS A 81 -10.55 -9.68 -2.53
C HIS A 81 -9.02 -9.56 -2.53
N LEU A 82 -8.38 -9.69 -3.69
CA LEU A 82 -6.92 -9.52 -3.84
C LEU A 82 -6.50 -8.04 -3.88
N GLY A 83 -7.43 -7.14 -4.19
CA GLY A 83 -7.16 -5.72 -4.32
C GLY A 83 -6.04 -5.41 -5.31
N ILE A 84 -5.11 -4.55 -4.90
CA ILE A 84 -3.89 -4.22 -5.68
C ILE A 84 -2.73 -5.19 -5.42
N GLY A 85 -2.90 -6.20 -4.56
CA GLY A 85 -1.84 -7.12 -4.10
C GLY A 85 -0.96 -7.65 -5.23
N PRO A 86 -1.53 -8.34 -6.24
CA PRO A 86 -0.75 -8.90 -7.36
C PRO A 86 0.04 -7.85 -8.14
N ILE A 87 -0.50 -6.62 -8.25
CA ILE A 87 0.12 -5.50 -8.96
C ILE A 87 1.36 -5.03 -8.20
N VAL A 88 1.23 -4.85 -6.89
CA VAL A 88 2.32 -4.42 -6.02
C VAL A 88 3.37 -5.52 -5.89
N THR A 89 2.98 -6.78 -5.70
CA THR A 89 3.92 -7.91 -5.62
C THR A 89 4.75 -8.06 -6.90
N GLY A 90 4.12 -7.97 -8.08
CA GLY A 90 4.83 -7.97 -9.35
C GLY A 90 5.82 -6.80 -9.49
N SER A 91 5.44 -5.62 -9.00
CA SER A 91 6.31 -4.45 -8.95
C SER A 91 7.51 -4.64 -8.01
N ILE A 92 7.31 -5.24 -6.82
CA ILE A 92 8.38 -5.54 -5.86
C ILE A 92 9.42 -6.46 -6.51
N ILE A 93 8.99 -7.53 -7.18
CA ILE A 93 9.89 -8.48 -7.84
C ILE A 93 10.74 -7.78 -8.91
N MET A 94 10.11 -6.96 -9.77
CA MET A 94 10.83 -6.23 -10.81
C MET A 94 11.81 -5.19 -10.25
N GLN A 95 11.40 -4.46 -9.22
CA GLN A 95 12.26 -3.48 -8.57
C GLN A 95 13.45 -4.14 -7.87
N LEU A 96 13.24 -5.29 -7.22
CA LEU A 96 14.32 -6.03 -6.59
C LEU A 96 15.31 -6.56 -7.63
N PHE A 97 14.84 -7.10 -8.76
CA PHE A 97 15.73 -7.59 -9.81
C PHE A 97 16.50 -6.48 -10.54
N ALA A 98 15.87 -5.34 -10.77
CA ALA A 98 16.53 -4.17 -11.37
C ALA A 98 17.50 -3.50 -10.38
N GLY A 99 17.06 -3.29 -9.13
CA GLY A 99 17.88 -2.68 -8.07
C GLY A 99 19.08 -3.53 -7.66
N ALA A 100 18.93 -4.85 -7.59
CA ALA A 100 20.05 -5.78 -7.36
C ALA A 100 20.99 -5.91 -8.57
N LYS A 101 20.72 -5.22 -9.68
CA LYS A 101 21.46 -5.29 -10.96
C LYS A 101 21.62 -6.71 -11.50
N ILE A 102 20.71 -7.62 -11.11
CA ILE A 102 20.60 -8.98 -11.68
C ILE A 102 20.19 -8.86 -13.14
N ILE A 103 19.31 -7.90 -13.42
CA ILE A 103 18.88 -7.51 -14.75
C ILE A 103 19.57 -6.19 -15.10
N ARG A 104 20.45 -6.20 -16.11
CA ARG A 104 21.05 -4.99 -16.67
C ARG A 104 20.13 -4.46 -17.78
N LEU A 105 19.21 -3.56 -17.42
CA LEU A 105 18.41 -2.78 -18.37
C LEU A 105 18.82 -1.33 -18.26
N ASP A 106 19.03 -0.66 -19.39
CA ASP A 106 19.23 0.78 -19.41
C ASP A 106 17.88 1.47 -19.52
N LEU A 107 17.36 1.96 -18.39
CA LEU A 107 16.07 2.66 -18.33
C LEU A 107 16.11 4.06 -18.99
N GLN A 108 17.26 4.46 -19.55
CA GLN A 108 17.37 5.63 -20.42
C GLN A 108 16.97 5.32 -21.87
N ASP A 109 17.03 4.05 -22.29
CA ASP A 109 16.59 3.60 -23.61
C ASP A 109 15.07 3.35 -23.63
N SER A 110 14.41 3.75 -24.72
CA SER A 110 12.96 3.58 -24.90
C SER A 110 12.56 2.11 -24.99
N ASP A 111 13.41 1.28 -25.61
CA ASP A 111 13.12 -0.13 -25.86
C ASP A 111 13.24 -0.95 -24.58
N ASP A 112 14.32 -0.75 -23.82
CA ASP A 112 14.51 -1.38 -22.50
C ASP A 112 13.44 -0.94 -21.49
N LYS A 113 12.97 0.32 -21.55
CA LYS A 113 11.86 0.80 -20.73
C LYS A 113 10.53 0.15 -21.11
N ALA A 114 10.28 -0.03 -22.40
CA ALA A 114 9.09 -0.74 -22.89
C ALA A 114 9.14 -2.22 -22.45
N LEU A 115 10.30 -2.86 -22.53
CA LEU A 115 10.51 -4.23 -22.06
C LEU A 115 10.30 -4.35 -20.54
N TYR A 116 10.86 -3.43 -19.75
CA TYR A 116 10.66 -3.39 -18.30
C TYR A 116 9.17 -3.31 -17.94
N GLN A 117 8.44 -2.39 -18.58
CA GLN A 117 7.00 -2.24 -18.38
C GLN A 117 6.23 -3.49 -18.84
N GLY A 118 6.57 -4.05 -19.99
CA GLY A 118 5.93 -5.25 -20.52
C GLY A 118 6.09 -6.46 -19.59
N VAL A 119 7.31 -6.68 -19.09
CA VAL A 119 7.61 -7.80 -18.18
C VAL A 119 6.93 -7.58 -16.83
N GLN A 120 6.91 -6.35 -16.30
CA GLN A 120 6.20 -6.06 -15.06
C GLN A 120 4.73 -6.46 -15.16
N LYS A 121 4.05 -6.14 -16.26
CA LYS A 121 2.65 -6.51 -16.49
C LYS A 121 2.45 -8.02 -16.60
N LEU A 122 3.36 -8.70 -17.30
CA LEU A 122 3.34 -10.16 -17.40
C LEU A 122 3.50 -10.81 -16.02
N LEU A 123 4.38 -10.27 -15.17
CA LEU A 123 4.53 -10.73 -13.80
C LEU A 123 3.27 -10.50 -12.98
N VAL A 124 2.60 -9.35 -13.10
CA VAL A 124 1.30 -9.12 -12.44
C VAL A 124 0.30 -10.20 -12.84
N LEU A 125 0.20 -10.53 -14.13
CA LEU A 125 -0.71 -11.57 -14.62
C LEU A 125 -0.39 -12.96 -14.06
N ILE A 126 0.89 -13.26 -13.84
CA ILE A 126 1.33 -14.50 -13.18
C ILE A 126 1.05 -14.45 -11.66
N MET A 127 1.17 -13.28 -11.03
CA MET A 127 0.93 -13.13 -9.60
C MET A 127 -0.55 -13.33 -9.23
N ILE A 128 -1.49 -12.96 -10.10
CA ILE A 128 -2.92 -13.15 -9.85
C ILE A 128 -3.28 -14.62 -9.52
N PRO A 129 -2.96 -15.63 -10.36
CA PRO A 129 -3.21 -17.04 -10.02
C PRO A 129 -2.33 -17.53 -8.86
N VAL A 130 -1.10 -17.04 -8.73
CA VAL A 130 -0.20 -17.42 -7.61
C VAL A 130 -0.76 -16.99 -6.25
N GLU A 131 -1.43 -15.85 -6.16
CA GLU A 131 -2.06 -15.37 -4.92
C GLU A 131 -3.49 -15.91 -4.73
N SER A 132 -4.29 -16.00 -5.80
CA SER A 132 -5.72 -16.40 -5.70
C SER A 132 -5.93 -17.90 -5.47
N ILE A 133 -5.08 -18.77 -6.03
CA ILE A 133 -5.22 -20.22 -5.86
C ILE A 133 -5.04 -20.60 -4.39
N PRO A 134 -3.92 -20.29 -3.71
CA PRO A 134 -3.74 -20.71 -2.31
C PRO A 134 -4.83 -20.16 -1.38
N GLN A 135 -5.32 -18.93 -1.62
CA GLN A 135 -6.38 -18.34 -0.81
C GLN A 135 -7.73 -19.06 -0.99
N THR A 136 -8.03 -19.52 -2.21
CA THR A 136 -9.28 -20.26 -2.50
C THR A 136 -9.29 -21.66 -1.90
N TYR A 137 -8.14 -22.35 -1.90
CA TYR A 137 -8.02 -23.69 -1.33
C TYR A 137 -7.70 -23.69 0.18
N GLY A 138 -7.49 -22.51 0.78
CA GLY A 138 -7.17 -22.35 2.19
C GLY A 138 -8.29 -21.76 3.04
N PHE A 139 -8.89 -20.64 2.62
CA PHE A 139 -9.72 -19.79 3.49
C PHE A 139 -11.05 -19.35 2.90
N LEU A 140 -11.18 -19.37 1.58
CA LEU A 140 -12.43 -19.03 0.88
C LEU A 140 -13.19 -20.32 0.58
N ASP A 141 -13.83 -20.88 1.61
CA ASP A 141 -14.58 -22.11 1.46
C ASP A 141 -15.83 -21.91 0.60
N PRO A 142 -16.03 -22.73 -0.45
CA PRO A 142 -17.25 -22.65 -1.25
C PRO A 142 -18.48 -23.04 -0.43
N SER A 143 -19.62 -22.43 -0.75
CA SER A 143 -20.92 -22.74 -0.15
C SER A 143 -21.29 -24.22 -0.36
N GLY A 144 -21.94 -24.82 0.63
CA GLY A 144 -22.36 -26.22 0.59
C GLY A 144 -23.24 -26.57 -0.62
N ASP A 145 -24.07 -25.63 -1.07
CA ASP A 145 -24.91 -25.78 -2.27
C ASP A 145 -24.08 -25.87 -3.56
N LEU A 146 -22.98 -25.12 -3.65
CA LEU A 146 -22.10 -25.15 -4.81
C LEU A 146 -21.29 -26.46 -4.85
N ILE A 147 -20.83 -26.91 -3.67
CA ILE A 147 -20.13 -28.19 -3.51
C ILE A 147 -21.05 -29.36 -3.89
N ALA A 148 -22.31 -29.33 -3.47
CA ALA A 148 -23.28 -30.39 -3.73
C ALA A 148 -23.62 -30.53 -5.22
N ASN A 149 -23.68 -29.42 -5.95
CA ASN A 149 -24.06 -29.41 -7.37
C ASN A 149 -22.90 -29.65 -8.35
N TYR A 150 -21.70 -29.13 -8.05
CA TYR A 150 -20.57 -29.12 -9.00
C TYR A 150 -19.32 -29.87 -8.50
N GLY A 151 -19.28 -30.25 -7.23
CA GLY A 151 -18.10 -30.84 -6.59
C GLY A 151 -17.06 -29.79 -6.19
N LEU A 152 -16.25 -30.12 -5.17
CA LEU A 152 -15.30 -29.20 -4.53
C LEU A 152 -14.29 -28.58 -5.53
N GLY A 153 -13.82 -29.36 -6.51
CA GLY A 153 -12.84 -28.90 -7.49
C GLY A 153 -13.37 -27.82 -8.43
N TRP A 154 -14.58 -28.01 -8.97
CA TRP A 154 -15.21 -27.05 -9.89
C TRP A 154 -15.73 -25.81 -9.16
N ALA A 155 -16.23 -25.99 -7.93
CA ALA A 155 -16.61 -24.88 -7.05
C ALA A 155 -15.42 -23.93 -6.81
N ASN A 156 -14.25 -24.47 -6.44
CA ASN A 156 -13.03 -23.67 -6.26
C ASN A 156 -12.54 -23.05 -7.56
N ALA A 157 -12.61 -23.77 -8.68
CA ALA A 157 -12.20 -23.23 -9.98
C ALA A 157 -13.03 -22.00 -10.40
N VAL A 158 -14.35 -22.00 -10.11
CA VAL A 158 -15.22 -20.85 -10.38
C VAL A 158 -14.84 -19.64 -9.51
N ILE A 159 -14.56 -19.86 -8.22
CA ILE A 159 -14.11 -18.78 -7.32
C ILE A 159 -12.78 -18.20 -7.79
N VAL A 160 -11.80 -19.06 -8.15
CA VAL A 160 -10.51 -18.63 -8.71
C VAL A 160 -10.72 -17.82 -10.00
N ALA A 161 -11.61 -18.25 -10.89
CA ALA A 161 -11.90 -17.52 -12.12
C ALA A 161 -12.51 -16.14 -11.86
N GLN A 162 -13.41 -16.01 -10.86
CA GLN A 162 -13.97 -14.72 -10.46
C GLN A 162 -12.91 -13.79 -9.85
N LEU A 163 -12.04 -14.31 -8.98
CA LEU A 163 -10.91 -13.58 -8.41
C LEU A 163 -9.92 -13.11 -9.48
N PHE A 164 -9.65 -13.98 -10.47
CA PHE A 164 -8.81 -13.65 -11.61
C PHE A 164 -9.41 -12.53 -12.45
N ALA A 165 -10.69 -12.64 -12.80
CA ALA A 165 -11.40 -11.62 -13.55
C ALA A 165 -11.43 -10.27 -12.81
N GLY A 166 -11.68 -10.29 -11.50
CA GLY A 166 -11.65 -9.09 -10.65
C GLY A 166 -10.30 -8.41 -10.64
N SER A 167 -9.24 -9.16 -10.34
CA SER A 167 -7.87 -8.62 -10.27
C SER A 167 -7.37 -8.13 -11.64
N TYR A 168 -7.73 -8.83 -12.71
CA TYR A 168 -7.43 -8.40 -14.07
C TYR A 168 -8.14 -7.07 -14.41
N LEU A 169 -9.39 -6.91 -14.00
CA LEU A 169 -10.15 -5.68 -14.19
C LEU A 169 -9.50 -4.51 -13.42
N VAL A 170 -9.10 -4.71 -12.16
CA VAL A 170 -8.36 -3.70 -11.38
C VAL A 170 -7.08 -3.27 -12.08
N PHE A 171 -6.33 -4.23 -12.62
CA PHE A 171 -5.13 -3.95 -13.38
C PHE A 171 -5.41 -3.08 -14.63
N LEU A 172 -6.50 -3.37 -15.37
CA LEU A 172 -6.91 -2.52 -16.50
C LEU A 172 -7.34 -1.12 -16.05
N LEU A 173 -8.04 -0.99 -14.92
CA LEU A 173 -8.43 0.32 -14.38
C LEU A 173 -7.21 1.15 -13.96
N ASP A 174 -6.17 0.51 -13.39
CA ASP A 174 -4.91 1.19 -13.09
C ASP A 174 -4.22 1.71 -14.35
N GLU A 175 -4.18 0.90 -15.41
CA GLU A 175 -3.66 1.36 -16.71
C GLU A 175 -4.49 2.50 -17.31
N LEU A 176 -5.81 2.45 -17.16
CA LEU A 176 -6.72 3.48 -17.65
C LEU A 176 -6.45 4.82 -16.95
N VAL A 177 -6.37 4.83 -15.62
CA VAL A 177 -6.07 6.05 -14.85
C VAL A 177 -4.66 6.55 -15.16
N SER A 178 -3.68 5.66 -15.24
CA SER A 178 -2.28 6.05 -15.49
C SER A 178 -2.05 6.66 -16.87
N LYS A 179 -2.91 6.38 -17.86
CA LYS A 179 -2.81 6.90 -19.24
C LYS A 179 -3.80 8.04 -19.54
N TRP A 180 -5.04 7.92 -19.07
CA TRP A 180 -6.16 8.81 -19.40
C TRP A 180 -6.65 9.64 -18.21
N GLY A 181 -6.28 9.29 -16.98
CA GLY A 181 -6.68 9.99 -15.77
C GLY A 181 -5.59 10.88 -15.20
N ILE A 182 -5.81 11.31 -13.96
CA ILE A 182 -4.89 12.09 -13.14
C ILE A 182 -4.26 11.18 -12.10
N GLY A 183 -2.92 11.11 -12.07
CA GLY A 183 -2.19 10.31 -11.10
C GLY A 183 -2.02 8.84 -11.49
N SER A 184 -1.93 7.95 -10.50
CA SER A 184 -1.83 6.49 -10.68
C SER A 184 -3.05 5.82 -10.05
N GLY A 185 -3.60 4.80 -10.72
CA GLY A 185 -4.77 4.07 -10.22
C GLY A 185 -4.51 3.37 -8.88
N ILE A 186 -3.34 2.75 -8.71
CA ILE A 186 -2.90 2.17 -7.42
C ILE A 186 -3.04 3.18 -6.28
N SER A 187 -2.47 4.38 -6.45
CA SER A 187 -2.54 5.43 -5.42
C SER A 187 -3.98 5.87 -5.17
N LEU A 188 -4.78 6.00 -6.23
CA LEU A 188 -6.18 6.41 -6.15
C LEU A 188 -7.02 5.40 -5.35
N PHE A 189 -6.83 4.09 -5.60
CA PHE A 189 -7.55 3.02 -4.90
C PHE A 189 -7.18 2.95 -3.42
N ILE A 190 -5.90 3.11 -3.07
CA ILE A 190 -5.46 3.17 -1.67
C ILE A 190 -6.13 4.35 -0.96
N ALA A 191 -6.04 5.54 -1.55
CA ALA A 191 -6.64 6.74 -0.95
C ALA A 191 -8.16 6.60 -0.79
N ALA A 192 -8.85 6.01 -1.78
CA ALA A 192 -10.29 5.76 -1.72
C ALA A 192 -10.67 4.75 -0.63
N GLY A 193 -9.96 3.62 -0.55
CA GLY A 193 -10.22 2.59 0.47
C GLY A 193 -9.97 3.08 1.89
N VAL A 194 -8.87 3.80 2.11
CA VAL A 194 -8.54 4.40 3.42
C VAL A 194 -9.54 5.51 3.79
N ALA A 195 -9.95 6.35 2.82
CA ALA A 195 -10.95 7.39 3.07
C ALA A 195 -12.31 6.76 3.43
N GLN A 196 -12.71 5.69 2.74
CA GLN A 196 -13.92 4.95 3.07
C GLN A 196 -13.86 4.35 4.47
N SER A 197 -12.77 3.65 4.81
CA SER A 197 -12.63 3.02 6.13
C SER A 197 -12.62 4.06 7.26
N THR A 198 -11.90 5.17 7.07
CA THR A 198 -11.89 6.30 8.03
C THR A 198 -13.28 6.93 8.18
N PHE A 199 -14.01 7.13 7.07
CA PHE A 199 -15.37 7.68 7.09
C PHE A 199 -16.35 6.75 7.80
N VAL A 200 -16.34 5.46 7.44
CA VAL A 200 -17.20 4.43 8.07
C VAL A 200 -16.87 4.28 9.55
N GLY A 201 -15.59 4.23 9.92
CA GLY A 201 -15.19 4.15 11.33
C GLY A 201 -15.58 5.36 12.17
N THR A 202 -15.68 6.54 11.56
CA THR A 202 -16.04 7.77 12.27
C THR A 202 -17.56 7.93 12.40
N LEU A 203 -18.30 7.63 11.33
CA LEU A 203 -19.71 8.03 11.18
C LEU A 203 -20.70 6.86 11.04
N SER A 204 -20.26 5.60 11.04
CA SER A 204 -21.19 4.47 10.87
C SER A 204 -22.23 4.41 11.99
N PRO A 205 -23.54 4.42 11.66
CA PRO A 205 -24.62 4.30 12.64
C PRO A 205 -24.92 2.84 13.01
N LEU A 206 -24.32 1.85 12.33
CA LEU A 206 -24.60 0.44 12.56
C LEU A 206 -24.07 -0.02 13.92
N SER A 207 -24.75 -0.95 14.59
CA SER A 207 -24.24 -1.58 15.81
C SER A 207 -23.03 -2.47 15.52
N THR A 208 -22.09 -2.61 16.47
CA THR A 208 -20.87 -3.41 16.28
C THR A 208 -21.12 -4.89 15.99
N ASN A 209 -22.07 -5.54 16.66
CA ASN A 209 -22.31 -6.99 16.53
C ASN A 209 -23.65 -7.36 15.85
N GLY A 210 -24.33 -6.39 15.23
CA GLY A 210 -25.67 -6.59 14.66
C GLY A 210 -26.72 -6.83 15.74
N GLY A 211 -27.72 -5.93 15.85
CA GLY A 211 -28.80 -6.06 16.84
C GLY A 211 -29.26 -4.71 17.38
N ALA A 212 -30.04 -4.74 18.47
CA ALA A 212 -30.47 -3.52 19.16
C ALA A 212 -29.28 -2.83 19.85
N TYR A 213 -29.34 -1.50 19.91
CA TYR A 213 -28.33 -0.70 20.62
C TYR A 213 -28.41 -0.97 22.12
N THR A 214 -27.28 -1.32 22.72
CA THR A 214 -27.11 -1.46 24.17
C THR A 214 -25.80 -0.82 24.59
N ILE A 215 -25.56 -0.64 25.89
CA ILE A 215 -24.28 -0.10 26.40
C ILE A 215 -23.10 -1.01 26.01
N GLN A 216 -23.34 -2.31 25.88
CA GLN A 216 -22.36 -3.32 25.44
C GLN A 216 -22.28 -3.47 23.91
N ASN A 217 -23.28 -2.99 23.16
CA ASN A 217 -23.32 -2.97 21.70
C ASN A 217 -23.67 -1.55 21.18
N PRO A 218 -22.83 -0.55 21.47
CA PRO A 218 -23.04 0.80 20.95
C PRO A 218 -22.76 0.86 19.43
N PRO A 219 -23.15 1.96 18.76
CA PRO A 219 -22.84 2.18 17.36
C PRO A 219 -21.34 2.01 17.05
N ALA A 220 -21.02 1.38 15.93
CA ALA A 220 -19.66 1.11 15.49
C ALA A 220 -18.85 2.36 15.18
N GLY A 221 -19.51 3.45 14.76
CA GLY A 221 -18.84 4.72 14.49
C GLY A 221 -18.45 5.45 15.78
N THR A 222 -17.25 6.03 15.84
CA THR A 222 -16.78 6.76 17.04
C THR A 222 -17.71 7.92 17.41
N LEU A 223 -18.21 8.72 16.46
CA LEU A 223 -19.09 9.85 16.76
C LEU A 223 -20.51 9.41 17.18
N PRO A 224 -21.19 8.49 16.46
CA PRO A 224 -22.44 7.91 16.94
C PRO A 224 -22.33 7.20 18.29
N MET A 225 -21.21 6.52 18.57
CA MET A 225 -20.93 5.90 19.87
C MET A 225 -20.92 6.95 20.98
N ILE A 226 -20.13 8.01 20.82
CA ILE A 226 -20.05 9.13 21.77
C ILE A 226 -21.45 9.66 22.03
N PHE A 227 -22.20 9.99 20.99
CA PHE A 227 -23.53 10.59 21.13
C PHE A 227 -24.52 9.64 21.82
N TYR A 228 -24.48 8.35 21.50
CA TYR A 228 -25.36 7.35 22.11
C TYR A 228 -25.04 7.09 23.57
N LEU A 229 -23.76 6.93 23.92
CA LEU A 229 -23.33 6.68 25.30
C LEU A 229 -23.60 7.88 26.20
N PHE A 230 -23.28 9.10 25.75
CA PHE A 230 -23.59 10.31 26.52
C PHE A 230 -25.09 10.56 26.69
N ARG A 231 -25.93 10.06 25.78
CA ARG A 231 -27.39 10.24 25.86
C ARG A 231 -28.10 9.15 26.66
N THR A 232 -27.58 7.92 26.65
CA THR A 232 -28.32 6.74 27.11
C THR A 232 -27.76 6.14 28.41
N ALA A 233 -26.47 6.35 28.71
CA ALA A 233 -25.85 5.79 29.90
C ALA A 233 -25.98 6.73 31.11
N THR A 234 -26.33 6.19 32.28
CA THR A 234 -26.31 6.96 33.53
C THR A 234 -24.89 7.13 34.06
N ASN A 235 -24.61 8.24 34.76
CA ASN A 235 -23.27 8.53 35.33
C ASN A 235 -22.75 7.41 36.26
N SER A 236 -23.64 6.67 36.92
CA SER A 236 -23.28 5.51 37.76
C SER A 236 -22.85 4.30 36.95
N GLU A 237 -23.45 4.04 35.78
CA GLU A 237 -23.13 2.89 34.93
C GLU A 237 -21.84 3.10 34.14
N LEU A 238 -21.54 4.35 33.75
CA LEU A 238 -20.29 4.69 33.07
C LEU A 238 -19.05 4.56 33.99
N VAL A 239 -19.22 4.80 35.29
CA VAL A 239 -18.14 4.71 36.28
C VAL A 239 -18.05 3.29 36.88
N ALA A 240 -19.18 2.61 37.16
CA ALA A 240 -19.17 1.30 37.80
C ALA A 240 -18.88 0.13 36.85
N ASN A 241 -19.26 0.22 35.57
CA ASN A 241 -19.07 -0.86 34.58
C ASN A 241 -17.92 -0.57 33.60
N ASN A 242 -16.95 0.27 34.01
CA ASN A 242 -15.79 0.61 33.18
C ASN A 242 -16.16 1.22 31.82
N GLY A 243 -17.30 1.92 31.73
CA GLY A 243 -17.83 2.49 30.49
C GLY A 243 -16.93 3.56 29.86
N PHE A 244 -16.15 4.27 30.69
CA PHE A 244 -15.12 5.18 30.19
C PHE A 244 -13.96 4.44 29.52
N GLU A 245 -13.48 3.33 30.09
CA GLU A 245 -12.42 2.51 29.49
C GLU A 245 -12.92 1.86 28.19
N MET A 246 -14.18 1.40 28.17
CA MET A 246 -14.81 0.90 26.96
C MET A 246 -14.85 1.94 25.85
N MET A 247 -15.28 3.16 26.17
CA MET A 247 -15.37 4.27 25.21
C MET A 247 -13.99 4.78 24.75
N LEU A 248 -12.99 4.82 25.64
CA LEU A 248 -11.68 5.40 25.37
C LEU A 248 -10.68 4.41 24.77
N LEU A 249 -10.76 3.12 25.08
CA LEU A 249 -9.67 2.17 24.88
C LEU A 249 -10.10 0.82 24.29
N THR A 250 -11.21 0.20 24.72
CA THR A 250 -11.51 -1.20 24.35
C THR A 250 -12.59 -1.39 23.28
N HIS A 251 -13.28 -0.34 22.85
CA HIS A 251 -14.21 -0.42 21.72
C HIS A 251 -13.47 -0.58 20.37
N VAL A 252 -14.10 -1.27 19.42
CA VAL A 252 -13.70 -1.38 17.98
C VAL A 252 -13.19 -0.06 17.35
N ASN A 253 -13.75 1.11 17.69
CA ASN A 253 -13.31 2.42 17.19
C ASN A 253 -13.23 3.43 18.35
N PRO A 254 -12.18 3.34 19.19
CA PRO A 254 -12.12 4.08 20.43
C PRO A 254 -11.85 5.57 20.19
N ILE A 255 -12.18 6.44 21.15
CA ILE A 255 -11.92 7.88 21.03
C ILE A 255 -10.42 8.17 20.83
N ILE A 256 -9.55 7.36 21.45
CA ILE A 256 -8.11 7.52 21.29
C ILE A 256 -7.67 7.34 19.84
N ALA A 257 -8.32 6.45 19.08
CA ALA A 257 -8.03 6.24 17.67
C ALA A 257 -8.42 7.48 16.84
N LEU A 258 -9.49 8.18 17.20
CA LEU A 258 -9.92 9.43 16.52
C LEU A 258 -8.94 10.57 16.78
N VAL A 259 -8.55 10.77 18.04
CA VAL A 259 -7.55 11.77 18.41
C VAL A 259 -6.20 11.45 17.76
N SER A 260 -5.78 10.19 17.80
CA SER A 260 -4.58 9.70 17.11
C SER A 260 -4.64 9.99 15.60
N SER A 261 -5.76 9.68 14.94
CA SER A 261 -5.93 9.93 13.50
C SER A 261 -5.75 11.41 13.15
N VAL A 262 -6.27 12.33 13.98
CA VAL A 262 -6.07 13.78 13.79
C VAL A 262 -4.61 14.18 13.98
N ILE A 263 -3.94 13.65 15.01
CA ILE A 263 -2.52 13.92 15.26
C ILE A 263 -1.66 13.42 14.10
N VAL A 264 -1.86 12.17 13.67
CA VAL A 264 -1.17 11.56 12.53
C VAL A 264 -1.41 12.38 11.27
N PHE A 265 -2.65 12.79 11.00
CA PHE A 265 -2.98 13.63 9.85
C PHE A 265 -2.17 14.94 9.83
N ILE A 266 -2.11 15.67 10.95
CA ILE A 266 -1.39 16.94 11.05
C ILE A 266 0.12 16.73 10.85
N VAL A 267 0.69 15.73 11.52
CA VAL A 267 2.13 15.44 11.45
C VAL A 267 2.53 15.02 10.03
N VAL A 268 1.75 14.14 9.40
CA VAL A 268 2.01 13.68 8.02
C VAL A 268 1.82 14.80 7.02
N ALA A 269 0.76 15.60 7.12
CA ALA A 269 0.54 16.74 6.25
C ALA A 269 1.70 17.76 6.33
N TYR A 270 2.18 18.03 7.55
CA TYR A 270 3.35 18.88 7.76
C TYR A 270 4.62 18.30 7.14
N ALA A 271 4.88 17.01 7.34
CA ALA A 271 6.02 16.30 6.76
C ALA A 271 6.01 16.32 5.22
N GLU A 272 4.87 16.01 4.60
CA GLU A 272 4.71 15.96 3.14
C GLU A 272 4.75 17.34 2.47
N SER A 273 4.27 18.37 3.18
CA SER A 273 4.32 19.75 2.68
C SER A 273 5.73 20.37 2.72
N SER A 274 6.66 19.77 3.48
CA SER A 274 8.01 20.29 3.69
C SER A 274 8.91 20.10 2.46
N LYS A 275 9.41 21.20 1.89
CA LYS A 275 10.24 21.23 0.67
C LYS A 275 11.48 22.10 0.87
N LEU A 276 12.61 21.62 0.37
CA LEU A 276 13.86 22.37 0.24
C LEU A 276 13.98 22.91 -1.18
N GLU A 277 14.00 24.22 -1.36
CA GLU A 277 14.12 24.84 -2.67
C GLU A 277 15.58 25.11 -3.03
N LEU A 278 16.08 24.46 -4.08
CA LEU A 278 17.40 24.77 -4.64
C LEU A 278 17.28 25.92 -5.65
N PRO A 279 17.97 27.06 -5.45
CA PRO A 279 17.96 28.13 -6.42
C PRO A 279 18.73 27.72 -7.67
N LEU A 280 18.07 27.82 -8.82
CA LEU A 280 18.65 27.61 -10.14
C LEU A 280 18.60 28.91 -10.94
N THR A 281 19.58 29.11 -11.80
CA THR A 281 19.61 30.23 -12.75
C THR A 281 19.61 29.68 -14.16
N HIS A 282 18.93 30.37 -15.08
CA HIS A 282 19.00 29.98 -16.47
C HIS A 282 20.36 30.37 -17.06
N GLY A 283 21.02 29.43 -17.71
CA GLY A 283 22.38 29.63 -18.20
C GLY A 283 22.50 30.41 -19.50
N LYS A 284 21.38 30.73 -20.16
CA LYS A 284 21.34 31.51 -21.43
C LYS A 284 20.60 32.85 -21.28
N VAL A 285 19.54 32.91 -20.48
CA VAL A 285 18.75 34.14 -20.26
C VAL A 285 19.16 34.75 -18.93
N ARG A 286 19.81 35.93 -18.98
CA ARG A 286 20.18 36.69 -17.79
C ARG A 286 18.91 37.14 -17.05
N GLY A 287 18.90 36.98 -15.72
CA GLY A 287 17.82 37.45 -14.85
C GLY A 287 16.73 36.43 -14.53
N GLN A 288 16.60 35.34 -15.29
CA GLN A 288 15.66 34.27 -14.97
C GLN A 288 16.23 33.35 -13.88
N ARG A 289 15.59 33.39 -12.71
CA ARG A 289 15.83 32.50 -11.58
C ARG A 289 14.65 31.54 -11.49
N GLY A 290 14.94 30.25 -11.38
CA GLY A 290 13.96 29.20 -11.09
C GLY A 290 14.32 28.54 -9.76
N GLN A 291 13.35 27.88 -9.14
CA GLN A 291 13.58 27.09 -7.93
C GLN A 291 13.28 25.63 -8.27
N TYR A 292 14.16 24.72 -7.86
CA TYR A 292 13.91 23.29 -7.94
C TYR A 292 13.58 22.75 -6.54
N PRO A 293 12.30 22.44 -6.25
CA PRO A 293 11.91 21.94 -4.95
C PRO A 293 12.29 20.47 -4.79
N ILE A 294 13.17 20.17 -3.84
CA ILE A 294 13.45 18.83 -3.35
C ILE A 294 12.60 18.61 -2.10
N ARG A 295 11.67 17.67 -2.14
CA ARG A 295 10.81 17.35 -0.98
C ARG A 295 11.63 16.65 0.10
N LEU A 296 11.27 16.87 1.36
CA LEU A 296 11.80 16.07 2.48
C LEU A 296 11.51 14.58 2.23
N VAL A 297 10.27 14.27 1.82
CA VAL A 297 9.84 12.94 1.38
C VAL A 297 10.24 12.72 -0.09
N TYR A 298 11.54 12.56 -0.34
CA TYR A 298 12.07 12.49 -1.71
C TYR A 298 11.62 11.24 -2.47
N ALA A 299 11.61 10.07 -1.82
CA ALA A 299 11.19 8.81 -2.42
C ALA A 299 9.65 8.63 -2.51
N SER A 300 8.85 9.64 -2.11
CA SER A 300 7.39 9.53 -1.96
C SER A 300 7.00 8.42 -0.98
N ASN A 301 5.70 8.12 -0.90
CA ASN A 301 5.13 7.05 -0.07
C ASN A 301 5.27 5.62 -0.63
N ILE A 302 5.92 5.45 -1.78
CA ILE A 302 6.05 4.16 -2.45
C ILE A 302 6.86 3.14 -1.64
N PRO A 303 8.00 3.50 -0.99
CA PRO A 303 8.77 2.55 -0.19
C PRO A 303 7.96 1.92 0.95
N VAL A 304 7.09 2.71 1.59
CA VAL A 304 6.20 2.23 2.65
C VAL A 304 5.13 1.29 2.10
N ILE A 305 4.56 1.61 0.93
CA ILE A 305 3.60 0.71 0.25
C ILE A 305 4.26 -0.65 -0.03
N LEU A 306 5.48 -0.65 -0.57
CA LEU A 306 6.22 -1.88 -0.90
C LEU A 306 6.55 -2.68 0.35
N MET A 307 6.95 -2.01 1.44
CA MET A 307 7.25 -2.67 2.70
C MET A 307 5.99 -3.29 3.34
N ALA A 308 4.89 -2.54 3.41
CA ALA A 308 3.62 -3.05 3.93
C ALA A 308 3.10 -4.22 3.11
N ALA A 309 3.23 -4.15 1.78
CA ALA A 309 2.86 -5.27 0.90
C ALA A 309 3.75 -6.50 1.09
N LEU A 310 5.05 -6.31 1.31
CA LEU A 310 5.95 -7.41 1.65
C LEU A 310 5.54 -8.08 2.96
N LEU A 311 5.24 -7.30 4.01
CA LEU A 311 4.77 -7.84 5.30
C LEU A 311 3.43 -8.57 5.17
N ALA A 312 2.50 -8.03 4.39
CA ALA A 312 1.22 -8.69 4.10
C ALA A 312 1.42 -10.03 3.40
N ASN A 313 2.32 -10.09 2.42
CA ASN A 313 2.66 -11.32 1.72
C ASN A 313 3.35 -12.32 2.64
N ILE A 314 4.27 -11.88 3.50
CA ILE A 314 4.89 -12.75 4.50
C ILE A 314 3.81 -13.35 5.40
N ASN A 315 2.91 -12.54 5.97
CA ASN A 315 1.82 -13.02 6.80
C ASN A 315 0.95 -14.05 6.04
N MET A 316 0.50 -13.70 4.82
CA MET A 316 -0.29 -14.61 3.98
C MET A 316 0.43 -15.95 3.76
N PHE A 317 1.71 -15.94 3.38
CA PHE A 317 2.46 -17.18 3.16
C PHE A 317 2.64 -17.97 4.45
N THR A 318 2.92 -17.31 5.58
CA THR A 318 3.04 -18.00 6.87
C THR A 318 1.73 -18.66 7.28
N LEU A 319 0.59 -17.98 7.10
CA LEU A 319 -0.73 -18.53 7.36
C LEU A 319 -1.03 -19.71 6.42
N LEU A 320 -0.73 -19.59 5.12
CA LEU A 320 -0.90 -20.66 4.14
C LEU A 320 -0.06 -21.89 4.47
N PHE A 321 1.21 -21.73 4.88
CA PHE A 321 2.05 -22.85 5.30
C PHE A 321 1.55 -23.50 6.60
N TRP A 322 0.83 -22.75 7.44
CA TRP A 322 0.26 -23.27 8.68
C TRP A 322 -1.05 -24.04 8.45
N SER A 323 -2.01 -23.44 7.74
CA SER A 323 -3.39 -23.94 7.63
C SER A 323 -3.68 -24.79 6.40
N HIS A 324 -2.92 -24.64 5.29
CA HIS A 324 -3.31 -25.26 4.02
C HIS A 324 -3.09 -26.79 4.04
N PRO A 325 -4.06 -27.62 3.59
CA PRO A 325 -3.98 -29.08 3.66
C PRO A 325 -2.78 -29.73 2.95
N THR A 326 -2.26 -29.10 1.89
CA THR A 326 -1.08 -29.60 1.15
C THR A 326 0.22 -28.87 1.48
N LEU A 327 0.18 -27.59 1.86
CA LEU A 327 1.38 -26.79 2.15
C LEU A 327 1.82 -26.94 3.61
N SER A 328 0.92 -27.35 4.50
CA SER A 328 1.28 -27.79 5.85
C SER A 328 2.21 -29.00 5.87
N LYS A 329 2.25 -29.80 4.80
CA LYS A 329 3.16 -30.96 4.66
C LYS A 329 4.50 -30.58 4.02
N PHE A 330 4.73 -29.30 3.71
CA PHE A 330 5.97 -28.88 3.08
C PHE A 330 7.16 -29.08 4.05
N PRO A 331 8.28 -29.70 3.62
CA PRO A 331 9.23 -30.33 4.54
C PRO A 331 9.81 -29.42 5.65
N ILE A 332 10.10 -28.15 5.35
CA ILE A 332 10.76 -27.21 6.30
C ILE A 332 9.77 -26.17 6.85
N LEU A 333 8.87 -25.67 6.00
CA LEU A 333 8.03 -24.50 6.28
C LEU A 333 6.63 -24.86 6.80
N GLY A 334 6.13 -26.06 6.52
CA GLY A 334 4.77 -26.47 6.87
C GLY A 334 4.65 -26.98 8.30
N SER A 335 3.50 -26.74 8.95
CA SER A 335 3.21 -27.17 10.33
C SER A 335 3.50 -28.66 10.58
N ASN A 336 3.21 -29.51 9.59
CA ASN A 336 3.35 -30.96 9.61
C ASN A 336 4.50 -31.51 8.71
N GLY A 337 5.52 -30.69 8.40
CA GLY A 337 6.70 -31.11 7.62
C GLY A 337 7.68 -31.99 8.39
N TRP A 338 8.44 -32.85 7.69
CA TRP A 338 9.45 -33.75 8.30
C TRP A 338 10.57 -33.04 9.09
N TRP A 339 10.84 -31.75 8.81
CA TRP A 339 11.78 -30.90 9.55
C TRP A 339 11.15 -29.53 9.88
N SER A 340 9.91 -29.56 10.40
CA SER A 340 9.07 -28.38 10.62
C SER A 340 9.68 -27.36 11.61
N GLN A 341 10.06 -26.19 11.09
CA GLN A 341 10.37 -24.98 11.88
C GLN A 341 9.17 -24.00 11.92
N SER A 342 7.98 -24.48 11.62
CA SER A 342 6.74 -23.68 11.52
C SER A 342 6.43 -22.86 12.78
N HIS A 343 6.68 -23.39 13.97
CA HIS A 343 6.50 -22.67 15.25
C HIS A 343 7.39 -21.41 15.36
N LEU A 344 8.55 -21.41 14.71
CA LEU A 344 9.44 -20.25 14.65
C LEU A 344 8.97 -19.22 13.61
N ILE A 345 8.23 -19.68 12.60
CA ILE A 345 7.77 -18.86 11.47
C ILE A 345 6.46 -18.16 11.81
N GLY A 346 5.47 -18.88 12.32
CA GLY A 346 4.15 -18.34 12.64
C GLY A 346 3.20 -19.42 13.13
N VAL A 347 2.66 -19.25 14.35
CA VAL A 347 1.56 -20.05 14.87
C VAL A 347 0.28 -19.25 14.69
N PHE A 348 -0.80 -19.93 14.30
CA PHE A 348 -2.13 -19.32 14.18
C PHE A 348 -3.14 -20.17 14.91
N GLU A 349 -3.97 -19.54 15.75
CA GLU A 349 -5.08 -20.21 16.40
C GLU A 349 -6.21 -20.51 15.40
N PRO A 350 -6.96 -21.62 15.58
CA PRO A 350 -8.07 -21.97 14.69
C PRO A 350 -9.09 -20.82 14.60
N GLY A 351 -9.32 -20.29 13.40
CA GLY A 351 -10.29 -19.22 13.15
C GLY A 351 -9.77 -17.79 13.32
N GLN A 352 -8.48 -17.59 13.61
CA GLN A 352 -7.87 -16.26 13.64
C GLN A 352 -6.96 -16.03 12.42
N SER A 353 -7.01 -14.81 11.88
CA SER A 353 -6.16 -14.37 10.76
C SER A 353 -4.87 -13.68 11.21
N SER A 354 -4.77 -13.31 12.48
CA SER A 354 -3.56 -12.74 13.07
C SER A 354 -2.64 -13.85 13.58
N PRO A 355 -1.32 -13.75 13.35
CA PRO A 355 -0.36 -14.68 13.94
C PRO A 355 -0.39 -14.54 15.47
N SER A 356 -0.43 -15.67 16.18
CA SER A 356 -0.42 -15.72 17.64
C SER A 356 0.98 -15.93 18.23
N ASP A 357 1.93 -16.49 17.48
CA ASP A 357 3.33 -16.62 17.93
C ASP A 357 4.29 -16.73 16.71
N GLY A 358 5.59 -16.54 16.92
CA GLY A 358 6.66 -16.71 15.91
C GLY A 358 7.11 -15.42 15.22
N LEU A 359 8.00 -15.54 14.23
CA LEU A 359 8.53 -14.40 13.45
C LEU A 359 7.42 -13.61 12.73
N ALA A 360 6.36 -14.28 12.29
CA ALA A 360 5.16 -13.65 11.71
C ALA A 360 4.49 -12.72 12.72
N TRP A 361 4.43 -13.09 14.00
CA TRP A 361 3.93 -12.19 15.04
C TRP A 361 4.84 -10.97 15.17
N TYR A 362 6.16 -11.13 15.36
CA TYR A 362 7.11 -10.01 15.45
C TYR A 362 7.12 -9.05 14.24
N THR A 363 6.70 -9.52 13.07
CA THR A 363 6.64 -8.73 11.82
C THR A 363 5.24 -8.22 11.49
N SER A 364 4.21 -8.69 12.20
CA SER A 364 2.83 -8.23 12.03
C SER A 364 2.64 -6.82 12.57
N MET A 365 1.62 -6.14 12.04
CA MET A 365 1.29 -4.79 12.47
C MET A 365 0.77 -4.78 13.90
N VAL A 366 1.27 -3.85 14.71
CA VAL A 366 0.74 -3.59 16.05
C VAL A 366 -0.60 -2.87 15.90
N SER A 367 -1.68 -3.45 16.41
CA SER A 367 -3.06 -2.95 16.24
C SER A 367 -3.44 -1.88 17.27
N GLY A 368 -2.65 -0.80 17.33
CA GLY A 368 -2.94 0.38 18.15
C GLY A 368 -2.66 0.24 19.63
N VAL A 369 -3.00 1.28 20.39
CA VAL A 369 -2.65 1.43 21.82
C VAL A 369 -3.22 0.30 22.69
N GLY A 370 -4.36 -0.27 22.28
CA GLY A 370 -4.99 -1.38 22.99
C GLY A 370 -4.12 -2.64 23.07
N SER A 371 -3.37 -2.95 22.01
CA SER A 371 -2.65 -4.22 21.90
C SER A 371 -1.28 -4.22 22.58
N TRP A 372 -0.67 -3.05 22.79
CA TRP A 372 0.67 -2.97 23.39
C TRP A 372 0.70 -2.15 24.68
N LEU A 373 -0.07 -1.06 24.79
CA LEU A 373 0.00 -0.20 25.98
C LEU A 373 -0.83 -0.76 27.14
N LEU A 374 -2.02 -1.31 26.89
CA LEU A 374 -2.87 -1.83 27.97
C LEU A 374 -2.23 -3.03 28.70
N PRO A 375 -1.66 -4.04 28.01
CA PRO A 375 -0.98 -5.14 28.71
C PRO A 375 0.23 -4.66 29.53
N ILE A 376 0.91 -3.59 29.10
CA ILE A 376 2.01 -2.98 29.84
C ILE A 376 1.51 -2.25 31.10
N LEU A 377 0.39 -1.52 30.98
CA LEU A 377 -0.19 -0.75 32.08
C LEU A 377 -0.82 -1.65 33.15
N ASP A 378 -1.54 -2.70 32.72
CA ASP A 378 -2.22 -3.63 33.62
C ASP A 378 -1.28 -4.70 34.19
N GLN A 379 -0.03 -4.76 33.71
CA GLN A 379 0.97 -5.79 34.06
C GLN A 379 0.48 -7.23 33.84
N THR A 380 -0.53 -7.40 33.01
CA THR A 380 -1.07 -8.70 32.60
C THR A 380 -0.41 -9.11 31.28
N GLY A 381 -0.10 -10.41 31.15
CA GLY A 381 0.30 -10.96 29.85
C GLY A 381 -0.79 -10.77 28.80
N ASP A 382 -0.40 -10.84 27.52
CA ASP A 382 -1.36 -10.80 26.42
C ASP A 382 -2.33 -12.00 26.48
N ILE A 383 -3.43 -11.93 25.74
CA ILE A 383 -4.45 -12.98 25.59
C ILE A 383 -3.81 -14.33 25.20
N TYR A 384 -2.67 -14.28 24.50
CA TYR A 384 -1.90 -15.45 24.04
C TYR A 384 -0.81 -15.93 25.03
N GLY A 385 -0.74 -15.34 26.23
CA GLY A 385 0.21 -15.74 27.29
C GLY A 385 1.61 -15.14 27.15
N HIS A 386 1.80 -14.14 26.29
CA HIS A 386 3.08 -13.47 26.12
C HIS A 386 3.48 -12.62 27.33
N SER A 387 4.75 -12.70 27.69
CA SER A 387 5.32 -11.84 28.73
C SER A 387 5.41 -10.39 28.25
N ILE A 388 5.36 -9.42 29.18
CA ILE A 388 5.51 -7.98 28.90
C ILE A 388 6.74 -7.69 28.03
N TRP A 389 7.85 -8.41 28.28
CA TRP A 389 9.08 -8.27 27.51
C TRP A 389 8.92 -8.69 26.04
N GLN A 390 8.11 -9.71 25.73
CA GLN A 390 7.85 -10.15 24.36
C GLN A 390 7.00 -9.12 23.60
N ILE A 391 6.02 -8.50 24.27
CA ILE A 391 5.17 -7.44 23.67
C ILE A 391 6.03 -6.21 23.32
N LEU A 392 6.91 -5.80 24.24
CA LEU A 392 7.82 -4.69 23.98
C LEU A 392 8.81 -5.02 22.87
N LEU A 393 9.31 -6.26 22.82
CA LEU A 393 10.18 -6.73 21.74
C LEU A 393 9.45 -6.73 20.40
N HIS A 394 8.18 -7.12 20.36
CA HIS A 394 7.33 -7.04 19.16
C HIS A 394 7.22 -5.61 18.62
N VAL A 395 6.93 -4.63 19.47
CA VAL A 395 6.91 -3.21 19.08
C VAL A 395 8.25 -2.76 18.51
N VAL A 396 9.35 -3.06 19.20
CA VAL A 396 10.70 -2.64 18.77
C VAL A 396 11.10 -3.31 17.45
N VAL A 397 10.84 -4.60 17.29
CA VAL A 397 11.15 -5.34 16.07
C VAL A 397 10.32 -4.83 14.90
N TYR A 398 9.01 -4.64 15.09
CA TYR A 398 8.12 -4.11 14.06
C TYR A 398 8.56 -2.73 13.57
N VAL A 399 8.79 -1.77 14.49
CA VAL A 399 9.27 -0.42 14.14
C VAL A 399 10.60 -0.47 13.41
N THR A 400 11.53 -1.32 13.86
CA THR A 400 12.86 -1.47 13.26
C THR A 400 12.76 -2.03 11.84
N ILE A 401 11.99 -3.10 11.65
CA ILE A 401 11.79 -3.75 10.35
C ILE A 401 11.08 -2.81 9.38
N MET A 402 10.04 -2.11 9.81
CA MET A 402 9.31 -1.16 8.97
C MET A 402 10.19 0.02 8.54
N THR A 403 10.99 0.56 9.47
CA THR A 403 11.90 1.69 9.20
C THR A 403 13.06 1.29 8.28
N LEU A 404 13.76 0.20 8.59
CA LEU A 404 14.90 -0.27 7.79
C LEU A 404 14.46 -0.80 6.42
N GLY A 405 13.33 -1.52 6.37
CA GLY A 405 12.74 -2.00 5.12
C GLY A 405 12.36 -0.83 4.21
N SER A 406 11.70 0.20 4.75
CA SER A 406 11.36 1.42 4.00
C SER A 406 12.60 2.17 3.51
N MET A 407 13.69 2.20 4.29
CA MET A 407 14.99 2.76 3.86
C MET A 407 15.58 2.00 2.67
N VAL A 408 15.57 0.67 2.71
CA VAL A 408 16.08 -0.19 1.63
C VAL A 408 15.24 -0.02 0.35
N PHE A 409 13.91 -0.04 0.46
CA PHE A 409 13.02 0.18 -0.68
C PHE A 409 13.15 1.59 -1.24
N ALA A 410 13.36 2.62 -0.42
CA ALA A 410 13.60 3.98 -0.89
C ALA A 410 14.86 4.07 -1.76
N LYS A 411 15.93 3.37 -1.38
CA LYS A 411 17.16 3.29 -2.18
C LYS A 411 16.91 2.60 -3.51
N PHE A 412 16.28 1.42 -3.51
CA PHE A 412 15.97 0.70 -4.75
C PHE A 412 15.04 1.49 -5.67
N TRP A 413 14.06 2.20 -5.10
CA TRP A 413 13.16 3.06 -5.86
C TRP A 413 13.90 4.15 -6.61
N ILE A 414 14.87 4.82 -5.97
CA ILE A 414 15.58 5.94 -6.61
C ILE A 414 16.59 5.47 -7.65
N GLU A 415 17.20 4.32 -7.44
CA GLU A 415 18.06 3.68 -8.45
C GLU A 415 17.27 3.21 -9.68
N THR A 416 15.98 2.87 -9.53
CA THR A 416 15.14 2.34 -10.62
C THR A 416 14.30 3.41 -11.32
N THR A 417 14.08 4.58 -10.73
CA THR A 417 13.17 5.60 -11.29
C THR A 417 13.85 6.78 -11.97
N ASN A 418 15.12 6.66 -12.34
CA ASN A 418 15.94 7.76 -12.90
C ASN A 418 15.92 9.02 -12.01
N MET A 419 15.73 8.84 -10.69
CA MET A 419 15.77 9.92 -9.69
C MET A 419 17.13 10.00 -9.00
N GLY A 420 18.12 9.22 -9.46
CA GLY A 420 19.49 9.28 -8.99
C GLY A 420 20.18 10.60 -9.36
N ALA A 421 21.26 10.93 -8.64
CA ALA A 421 21.97 12.20 -8.80
C ALA A 421 22.43 12.48 -10.24
N LYS A 422 22.90 11.44 -10.93
CA LYS A 422 23.33 11.52 -12.32
C LYS A 422 22.20 11.86 -13.28
N ASP A 423 21.04 11.24 -13.12
CA ASP A 423 19.90 11.42 -14.00
C ASP A 423 19.21 12.77 -13.77
N VAL A 424 19.08 13.17 -12.50
CA VAL A 424 18.59 14.51 -12.13
C VAL A 424 19.54 15.60 -12.65
N ALA A 425 20.86 15.40 -12.57
CA ALA A 425 21.83 16.34 -13.14
C ALA A 425 21.66 16.49 -14.66
N LYS A 426 21.54 15.37 -15.39
CA LYS A 426 21.28 15.38 -16.84
C LYS A 426 19.95 16.08 -17.17
N GLN A 427 18.90 15.87 -16.36
CA GLN A 427 17.60 16.49 -16.57
C GLN A 427 17.67 18.01 -16.38
N ILE A 428 18.31 18.48 -15.30
CA ILE A 428 18.51 19.92 -15.06
C ILE A 428 19.35 20.55 -16.18
N GLU A 429 20.39 19.86 -16.64
CA GLU A 429 21.19 20.31 -17.79
C GLU A 429 20.35 20.45 -19.07
N ARG A 430 19.50 19.46 -19.39
CA ARG A 430 18.62 19.49 -20.57
C ARG A 430 17.67 20.69 -20.54
N THR A 431 17.23 21.14 -19.36
CA THR A 431 16.42 22.37 -19.21
C THR A 431 17.23 23.67 -19.37
N GLY A 432 18.54 23.59 -19.55
CA GLY A 432 19.44 24.75 -19.66
C GLY A 432 19.65 25.50 -18.34
N MET A 433 19.20 24.95 -17.21
CA MET A 433 19.35 25.51 -15.88
C MET A 433 20.72 25.14 -15.29
N GLN A 434 21.29 26.03 -14.48
CA GLN A 434 22.57 25.83 -13.79
C GLN A 434 22.52 26.39 -12.37
N ILE A 435 23.32 25.80 -11.47
CA ILE A 435 23.47 26.33 -10.11
C ILE A 435 24.23 27.66 -10.19
N PRO A 436 23.74 28.73 -9.54
CA PRO A 436 24.43 30.02 -9.47
C PRO A 436 25.87 29.84 -8.96
N GLY A 437 26.83 30.48 -9.64
CA GLY A 437 28.24 30.47 -9.22
C GLY A 437 29.10 29.31 -9.73
N PHE A 438 28.52 28.29 -10.36
CA PHE A 438 29.28 27.19 -10.99
C PHE A 438 29.26 27.28 -12.52
N ARG A 439 30.37 26.86 -13.16
CA ARG A 439 30.42 26.70 -14.63
C ARG A 439 29.49 25.55 -15.06
N LYS A 440 28.95 25.63 -16.30
CA LYS A 440 28.20 24.54 -16.93
C LYS A 440 29.08 23.30 -17.08
N ASN A 441 29.07 22.45 -16.07
CA ASN A 441 29.68 21.14 -16.14
C ASN A 441 28.74 20.14 -15.44
N PRO A 442 28.17 19.18 -16.17
CA PRO A 442 27.25 18.18 -15.62
C PRO A 442 27.85 17.40 -14.47
N LYS A 443 29.16 17.13 -14.53
CA LYS A 443 29.89 16.43 -13.47
C LYS A 443 29.95 17.21 -12.16
N VAL A 444 29.92 18.55 -12.22
CA VAL A 444 29.90 19.40 -11.01
C VAL A 444 28.52 19.37 -10.37
N LEU A 445 27.46 19.45 -11.18
CA LEU A 445 26.09 19.32 -10.71
C LEU A 445 25.83 17.93 -10.11
N GLU A 446 26.26 16.87 -10.80
CA GLU A 446 26.20 15.49 -10.33
C GLU A 446 26.92 15.34 -8.98
N LYS A 447 28.15 15.84 -8.84
CA LYS A 447 28.91 15.74 -7.57
C LYS A 447 28.23 16.47 -6.40
N ILE A 448 27.56 17.58 -6.67
CA ILE A 448 26.78 18.30 -5.65
C ILE A 448 25.55 17.48 -5.27
N LEU A 449 24.78 17.02 -6.25
CA LEU A 449 23.56 16.24 -6.04
C LEU A 449 23.85 14.89 -5.37
N ASP A 450 24.97 14.25 -5.68
CA ASP A 450 25.39 12.97 -5.10
C ASP A 450 25.74 13.08 -3.60
N ARG A 451 26.07 14.29 -3.13
CA ARG A 451 26.24 14.56 -1.70
C ARG A 451 24.91 14.68 -0.95
N TYR A 452 23.82 15.03 -1.64
CA TYR A 452 22.52 15.29 -1.01
C TYR A 452 21.51 14.16 -1.23
N ILE A 453 21.39 13.63 -2.45
CA ILE A 453 20.33 12.69 -2.82
C ILE A 453 20.41 11.37 -2.02
N PRO A 454 21.55 10.66 -1.92
CA PRO A 454 21.60 9.40 -1.18
C PRO A 454 21.30 9.56 0.32
N PRO A 455 21.87 10.53 1.07
CA PRO A 455 21.47 10.75 2.46
C PRO A 455 20.00 11.14 2.63
N VAL A 456 19.49 12.03 1.77
CA VAL A 456 18.06 12.43 1.80
C VAL A 456 17.16 11.24 1.47
N THR A 457 17.56 10.37 0.56
CA THR A 457 16.84 9.14 0.20
C THR A 457 16.69 8.24 1.42
N SER A 458 17.80 7.88 2.06
CA SER A 458 17.79 6.99 3.22
C SER A 458 17.06 7.61 4.40
N PHE A 459 17.27 8.92 4.65
CA PHE A 459 16.55 9.65 5.68
C PHE A 459 15.05 9.68 5.40
N SER A 460 14.64 9.95 4.16
CA SER A 460 13.23 9.99 3.78
C SER A 460 12.55 8.63 3.95
N GLY A 461 13.19 7.54 3.49
CA GLY A 461 12.66 6.18 3.66
C GLY A 461 12.53 5.79 5.13
N ALA A 462 13.54 6.11 5.94
CA ALA A 462 13.49 5.86 7.39
C ALA A 462 12.42 6.71 8.09
N PHE A 463 12.35 8.00 7.77
CA PHE A 463 11.43 8.94 8.40
C PHE A 463 9.97 8.56 8.10
N VAL A 464 9.64 8.25 6.86
CA VAL A 464 8.27 7.84 6.48
C VAL A 464 7.95 6.45 7.06
N GLY A 465 8.90 5.51 7.06
CA GLY A 465 8.71 4.19 7.68
C GLY A 465 8.49 4.28 9.20
N PHE A 466 9.21 5.18 9.87
CA PHE A 466 9.04 5.45 11.30
C PHE A 466 7.70 6.12 11.59
N LEU A 467 7.28 7.10 10.78
CA LEU A 467 5.95 7.72 10.91
C LEU A 467 4.82 6.70 10.69
N ALA A 468 4.99 5.80 9.71
CA ALA A 468 4.02 4.74 9.41
C ALA A 468 3.88 3.78 10.59
N ALA A 469 5.01 3.26 11.11
CA ALA A 469 5.00 2.39 12.28
C ALA A 469 4.48 3.10 13.53
N GLY A 470 4.83 4.37 13.74
CA GLY A 470 4.32 5.18 14.84
C GLY A 470 2.80 5.41 14.76
N ALA A 471 2.27 5.62 13.56
CA ALA A 471 0.83 5.73 13.35
C ALA A 471 0.11 4.41 13.62
N ASP A 472 0.69 3.27 13.24
CA ASP A 472 0.13 1.94 13.55
C ASP A 472 0.11 1.68 15.06
N LEU A 473 1.17 2.08 15.79
CA LEU A 473 1.22 1.98 17.26
C LEU A 473 0.16 2.81 17.98
N LEU A 474 -0.16 4.00 17.47
CA LEU A 474 -1.20 4.84 18.06
C LEU A 474 -2.62 4.35 17.69
N GLY A 475 -2.76 3.60 16.59
CA GLY A 475 -4.03 3.15 16.07
C GLY A 475 -4.85 4.29 15.45
N THR A 476 -5.71 3.95 14.51
CA THR A 476 -6.50 4.91 13.74
C THR A 476 -7.92 4.41 13.53
N VAL A 477 -8.85 5.32 13.20
CA VAL A 477 -10.29 5.01 13.18
C VAL A 477 -10.65 4.14 11.98
N GLY A 478 -11.54 3.16 12.20
CA GLY A 478 -12.27 2.46 11.14
C GLY A 478 -11.54 1.32 10.48
N ASN A 479 -10.59 0.68 11.17
CA ASN A 479 -9.64 -0.26 10.57
C ASN A 479 -8.84 0.35 9.39
N ALA A 480 -8.89 1.67 9.18
CA ALA A 480 -7.84 2.36 8.45
C ALA A 480 -6.59 2.15 9.29
N THR A 481 -5.58 1.44 8.79
CA THR A 481 -4.30 1.35 9.51
C THR A 481 -3.61 2.69 9.54
N GLY A 482 -2.73 2.92 10.52
CA GLY A 482 -1.99 4.17 10.64
C GLY A 482 -1.09 4.41 9.43
N THR A 483 -0.46 3.34 8.92
CA THR A 483 0.22 3.34 7.63
C THR A 483 -0.74 3.73 6.51
N GLY A 484 -1.94 3.14 6.43
CA GLY A 484 -2.94 3.50 5.42
C GLY A 484 -3.31 4.99 5.43
N LEU A 485 -3.56 5.55 6.62
CA LEU A 485 -3.88 6.98 6.77
C LEU A 485 -2.75 7.88 6.27
N LEU A 486 -1.50 7.57 6.64
CA LEU A 486 -0.32 8.30 6.16
C LEU A 486 -0.26 8.31 4.63
N LEU A 487 -0.43 7.13 4.02
CA LEU A 487 -0.40 6.98 2.56
C LEU A 487 -1.50 7.81 1.90
N ALA A 488 -2.73 7.74 2.41
CA ALA A 488 -3.86 8.46 1.85
C ALA A 488 -3.64 9.98 1.87
N VAL A 489 -3.14 10.54 2.98
CA VAL A 489 -2.86 11.98 3.09
C VAL A 489 -1.83 12.41 2.04
N GLY A 490 -0.70 11.71 1.95
CA GLY A 490 0.34 12.08 0.98
C GLY A 490 -0.11 11.88 -0.47
N ILE A 491 -0.90 10.85 -0.75
CA ILE A 491 -1.49 10.64 -2.08
C ILE A 491 -2.45 11.78 -2.44
N ILE A 492 -3.36 12.16 -1.53
CA ILE A 492 -4.32 13.24 -1.78
C ILE A 492 -3.60 14.57 -2.02
N LEU A 493 -2.60 14.92 -1.20
CA LEU A 493 -1.78 16.12 -1.40
C LEU A 493 -1.07 16.11 -2.75
N ARG A 494 -0.52 14.95 -3.16
CA ARG A 494 0.16 14.81 -4.45
C ARG A 494 -0.80 14.90 -5.62
N THR A 495 -1.97 14.26 -5.54
CA THR A 495 -3.01 14.35 -6.56
C THR A 495 -3.53 15.79 -6.66
N TYR A 496 -3.69 16.49 -5.55
CA TYR A 496 -4.07 17.90 -5.54
C TYR A 496 -3.04 18.78 -6.28
N GLU A 497 -1.75 18.61 -6.01
CA GLU A 497 -0.71 19.32 -6.75
C GLU A 497 -0.69 18.98 -8.24
N GLN A 498 -0.98 17.72 -8.60
CA GLN A 498 -1.09 17.31 -10.00
C GLN A 498 -2.27 17.99 -10.70
N ILE A 499 -3.44 18.02 -10.05
CA ILE A 499 -4.63 18.73 -10.52
C ILE A 499 -4.31 20.21 -10.77
N GLN A 500 -3.66 20.88 -9.79
CA GLN A 500 -3.27 22.29 -9.94
C GLN A 500 -2.34 22.52 -11.14
N LYS A 501 -1.35 21.63 -11.32
CA LYS A 501 -0.43 21.71 -12.46
C LYS A 501 -1.15 21.52 -13.80
N GLU A 502 -2.05 20.56 -13.89
CA GLU A 502 -2.83 20.32 -15.11
C GLU A 502 -3.73 21.51 -15.44
N GLN A 503 -4.44 22.05 -14.44
CA GLN A 503 -5.27 23.22 -14.62
C GLN A 503 -4.45 24.45 -15.04
N ALA A 504 -3.28 24.66 -14.47
CA ALA A 504 -2.38 25.75 -14.87
C ALA A 504 -1.86 25.61 -16.31
N MET A 505 -1.57 24.37 -16.75
CA MET A 505 -1.15 24.10 -18.14
C MET A 505 -2.27 24.37 -19.15
N GLU A 506 -3.53 24.13 -18.78
CA GLU A 506 -4.67 24.47 -19.64
C GLU A 506 -4.97 25.96 -19.70
N MET A 507 -4.87 26.67 -18.57
CA MET A 507 -5.17 28.11 -18.52
C MET A 507 -4.11 28.97 -19.23
N HIS A 508 -2.86 28.51 -19.30
CA HIS A 508 -1.76 29.25 -19.93
C HIS A 508 -1.07 28.43 -21.03
N PRO A 509 -1.53 28.52 -22.30
CA PRO A 509 -0.93 27.76 -23.41
C PRO A 509 0.55 28.12 -23.67
N MET A 510 1.03 29.28 -23.22
CA MET A 510 2.46 29.65 -23.26
C MET A 510 3.32 28.82 -22.28
N LEU A 511 2.77 28.38 -21.14
CA LEU A 511 3.47 27.47 -20.22
C LEU A 511 3.62 26.06 -20.81
N ARG A 512 2.75 25.68 -21.76
CA ARG A 512 2.78 24.37 -22.43
C ARG A 512 4.06 24.16 -23.26
N GLN A 513 4.53 25.19 -23.97
CA GLN A 513 5.80 25.16 -24.70
C GLN A 513 7.02 25.12 -23.77
N PHE A 514 6.91 25.65 -22.55
CA PHE A 514 8.01 25.72 -21.60
C PHE A 514 8.23 24.38 -20.84
N PHE A 515 7.17 23.60 -20.63
CA PHE A 515 7.23 22.29 -19.95
C PHE A 515 7.43 21.09 -20.91
N GLY A 516 7.60 21.31 -22.22
CA GLY A 516 7.97 20.27 -23.17
C GLY A 516 6.89 19.22 -23.44
N ALA A 517 5.62 19.63 -23.45
CA ALA A 517 4.52 18.76 -23.89
C ALA A 517 4.34 18.83 -25.41
N GLU A 518 5.35 18.35 -26.15
CA GLU A 518 5.24 17.78 -27.49
C GLU A 518 5.95 16.42 -27.53
#